data_AF-A0A1R1C688-F1
#
_entry.id   AF-A0A1R1C688-F1
#
_cell.length_a   1.000
_cell.length_b   1.000
_cell.length_c   1.000
_cell.angle_alpha   90.00
_cell.angle_beta   90.00
_cell.angle_gamma   90.00
#
_symmetry.space_group_name_H-M   'P 1'
#
loop_
_entity.id
_entity.type
_entity.pdbx_description
1 polymer ?
#
loop_
_entity_poly.entity_id
_entity_poly.type
_entity_poly.pdbx_seq_one_letter_code
_entity_poly.pdbx_strand_id
1 'polypeptide(L)'
;MYTYGQQVWGSVDINRRVTITASNNTFTFNVDDSSYTITIPDGTYTTTRQRHESELVQAISKAGAAQNIPVKFILGGMHYDEKYNVLILEHTDTSNEHVIDQFAGNALDTLFGQVKFNLPPRK
;
A
#
# COMPACT_ATOMS: atom_id res chain seq x y z
N MET A 1 -10.18 5.54 -20.70
CA MET A 1 -10.33 4.54 -19.61
C MET A 1 -8.96 4.42 -18.97
N TYR A 2 -8.86 4.44 -17.63
CA TYR A 2 -7.55 4.30 -16.96
C TYR A 2 -7.17 2.81 -16.90
N THR A 3 -5.93 2.50 -17.28
CA THR A 3 -5.36 1.16 -17.21
C THR A 3 -4.63 0.96 -15.89
N TYR A 4 -4.75 -0.23 -15.28
CA TYR A 4 -4.07 -0.59 -14.04
C TYR A 4 -3.85 -2.11 -13.94
N GLY A 5 -2.82 -2.53 -13.19
CA GLY A 5 -2.56 -3.94 -12.88
C GLY A 5 -3.40 -4.47 -11.73
N GLN A 6 -3.17 -5.71 -11.29
CA GLN A 6 -3.86 -6.26 -10.11
C GLN A 6 -3.74 -5.30 -8.93
N GLN A 7 -4.86 -4.91 -8.31
CA GLN A 7 -4.85 -4.01 -7.15
C GLN A 7 -5.34 -4.71 -5.89
N VAL A 8 -4.55 -4.62 -4.82
CA VAL A 8 -4.97 -5.03 -3.48
C VAL A 8 -5.02 -3.82 -2.56
N TRP A 9 -6.18 -3.61 -1.94
CA TRP A 9 -6.49 -2.45 -1.13
C TRP A 9 -6.51 -2.83 0.34
N GLY A 10 -5.80 -2.08 1.17
CA GLY A 10 -5.83 -2.23 2.62
C GLY A 10 -7.14 -1.73 3.24
N SER A 11 -7.37 -2.08 4.50
CA SER A 11 -8.54 -1.66 5.28
C SER A 11 -8.27 -0.49 6.22
N VAL A 12 -7.00 -0.17 6.49
CA VAL A 12 -6.63 0.85 7.48
C VAL A 12 -6.74 2.24 6.88
N ASP A 13 -7.53 3.11 7.52
CA ASP A 13 -7.57 4.53 7.18
C ASP A 13 -6.26 5.21 7.61
N ILE A 14 -5.51 5.68 6.63
CA ILE A 14 -4.27 6.45 6.78
C ILE A 14 -4.49 7.94 6.49
N ASN A 15 -5.73 8.43 6.41
CA ASN A 15 -6.08 9.86 6.35
C ASN A 15 -5.91 10.57 7.70
N ARG A 16 -4.76 10.36 8.34
CA ARG A 16 -4.40 10.88 9.65
C ARG A 16 -2.89 10.99 9.77
N ARG A 17 -2.44 11.48 10.92
CA ARG A 17 -1.04 11.40 11.31
C ARG A 17 -0.72 9.97 11.75
N VAL A 18 0.31 9.38 11.17
CA VAL A 18 0.78 8.01 11.48
C VAL A 18 2.23 8.08 11.94
N THR A 19 2.52 7.53 13.11
CA THR A 19 3.89 7.45 13.64
C THR A 19 4.43 6.04 13.43
N ILE A 20 5.61 5.98 12.81
CA ILE A 20 6.39 4.78 12.57
C ILE A 20 7.65 4.84 13.44
N THR A 21 7.91 3.76 14.16
CA THR A 21 9.11 3.52 14.96
C THR A 21 9.61 2.11 14.70
N ALA A 22 10.76 1.74 15.26
CA ALA A 22 11.27 0.36 15.28
C ALA A 22 10.25 -0.72 15.68
N SER A 23 9.20 -0.36 16.44
CA SER A 23 8.15 -1.30 16.86
C SER A 23 7.10 -1.62 15.79
N ASN A 24 6.97 -0.80 14.74
CA ASN A 24 5.92 -0.90 13.71
C ASN A 24 6.38 -0.43 12.32
N ASN A 25 7.61 -0.75 11.92
CA ASN A 25 8.23 -0.28 10.68
C ASN A 25 8.49 -1.32 9.60
N THR A 26 8.08 -2.58 9.77
CA THR A 26 8.25 -3.65 8.77
C THR A 26 6.91 -4.02 8.16
N PHE A 27 6.83 -3.98 6.83
CA PHE A 27 5.67 -4.41 6.06
C PHE A 27 6.10 -5.46 5.05
N THR A 28 5.57 -6.68 5.19
CA THR A 28 5.92 -7.84 4.38
C THR A 28 4.71 -8.27 3.57
N PHE A 29 4.91 -8.70 2.33
CA PHE A 29 3.88 -9.24 1.45
C PHE A 29 4.54 -10.09 0.37
N ASN A 30 3.75 -10.91 -0.30
CA ASN A 30 4.18 -11.69 -1.45
C ASN A 30 3.65 -11.09 -2.75
N VAL A 31 4.42 -11.25 -3.82
CA VAL A 31 3.97 -11.04 -5.20
C VAL A 31 4.42 -12.25 -6.02
N ASP A 32 3.47 -12.98 -6.60
CA ASP A 32 3.72 -14.20 -7.37
C ASP A 32 4.72 -15.15 -6.67
N ASP A 33 4.36 -15.57 -5.45
CA ASP A 33 5.14 -16.43 -4.54
C ASP A 33 6.48 -15.86 -4.04
N SER A 34 6.90 -14.67 -4.50
CA SER A 34 8.12 -14.00 -4.04
C SER A 34 7.82 -13.07 -2.87
N SER A 35 8.52 -13.24 -1.76
CA SER A 35 8.33 -12.43 -0.56
C SER A 35 9.18 -11.16 -0.56
N TYR A 36 8.57 -10.04 -0.21
CA TYR A 36 9.20 -8.73 -0.12
C TYR A 36 8.96 -8.13 1.26
N THR A 37 9.96 -7.46 1.82
CA THR A 37 9.83 -6.74 3.10
C THR A 37 10.32 -5.31 2.94
N ILE A 38 9.45 -4.37 3.25
CA ILE A 38 9.76 -2.95 3.30
C ILE A 38 9.99 -2.55 4.74
N THR A 39 11.19 -2.00 5.01
CA THR A 39 11.47 -1.27 6.24
C THR A 39 11.16 0.22 6.01
N ILE A 40 10.11 0.71 6.64
CA ILE A 40 9.65 2.10 6.60
C ILE A 40 10.54 2.92 7.53
N PRO A 41 11.09 4.06 7.11
CA PRO A 41 11.88 4.89 8.02
C PRO A 41 11.07 5.35 9.23
N ASP A 42 11.73 5.44 10.38
CA ASP A 42 11.12 6.02 11.59
C ASP A 42 10.74 7.48 11.32
N GLY A 43 9.55 7.88 11.75
CA GLY A 43 9.02 9.20 11.43
C GLY A 43 7.55 9.35 11.76
N THR A 44 7.05 10.57 11.59
CA THR A 44 5.63 10.87 11.70
C THR A 44 5.16 11.44 10.38
N TYR A 45 4.23 10.74 9.76
CA TYR A 45 3.77 10.98 8.40
C TYR A 45 2.35 11.50 8.39
N THR A 46 2.08 12.43 7.49
CA THR A 46 0.78 13.06 7.31
C THR A 46 0.23 12.74 5.93
N THR A 47 -1.06 12.39 5.88
CA THR A 47 -1.81 12.32 4.63
C THR A 47 -2.66 13.58 4.47
N THR A 48 -2.53 14.25 3.33
CA THR A 48 -3.30 15.44 2.98
C THR A 48 -4.34 15.08 1.93
N ARG A 49 -5.56 14.79 2.37
CA ARG A 49 -6.67 14.41 1.48
C ARG A 49 -6.95 15.44 0.37
N GLN A 50 -6.84 16.74 0.68
CA GLN A 50 -7.09 17.83 -0.27
C GLN A 50 -6.14 17.82 -1.46
N ARG A 51 -4.91 17.33 -1.25
CA ARG A 51 -3.86 17.24 -2.28
C ARG A 51 -3.71 15.83 -2.84
N HIS A 52 -4.42 14.86 -2.29
CA HIS A 52 -4.27 13.44 -2.62
C HIS A 52 -2.80 12.98 -2.45
N GLU A 53 -2.15 13.45 -1.38
CA GLU A 53 -0.75 13.17 -1.08
C GLU A 53 -0.63 12.49 0.29
N SER A 54 0.27 11.50 0.39
CA SER A 54 0.61 10.85 1.66
C SER A 54 2.11 10.71 1.78
N GLU A 55 2.68 11.35 2.79
CA GLU A 55 4.12 11.24 3.11
C GLU A 55 4.50 9.77 3.42
N LEU A 56 3.57 9.01 4.01
CA LEU A 56 3.76 7.59 4.33
C LEU A 56 3.84 6.75 3.05
N VAL A 57 2.90 6.93 2.12
CA VAL A 57 2.92 6.21 0.83
C VAL A 57 4.17 6.57 0.01
N GLN A 58 4.59 7.83 0.05
CA GLN A 58 5.85 8.26 -0.58
C GLN A 58 7.07 7.59 0.05
N ALA A 59 7.13 7.49 1.38
CA ALA A 59 8.20 6.80 2.09
C ALA A 59 8.28 5.31 1.75
N ILE A 60 7.13 4.63 1.71
CA ILE A 60 7.02 3.22 1.30
C ILE A 60 7.46 3.05 -0.16
N SER A 61 7.00 3.92 -1.06
CA SER A 61 7.38 3.88 -2.47
C SER A 61 8.90 4.03 -2.65
N LYS A 62 9.51 4.94 -1.91
CA LYS A 62 10.96 5.16 -1.92
C LYS A 62 11.72 3.95 -1.39
N ALA A 63 11.25 3.33 -0.30
CA ALA A 63 11.86 2.15 0.28
C ALA A 63 11.72 0.90 -0.62
N GLY A 64 10.58 0.75 -1.30
CA GLY A 64 10.33 -0.33 -2.26
C GLY A 64 11.08 -0.19 -3.58
N ALA A 65 11.33 1.05 -4.04
CA ALA A 65 12.05 1.30 -5.30
C ALA A 65 13.47 0.72 -5.33
N ALA A 66 14.11 0.56 -4.16
CA ALA A 66 15.44 -0.05 -4.05
C ALA A 66 15.45 -1.58 -4.24
N GLN A 67 14.27 -2.23 -4.24
CA GLN A 67 14.15 -3.68 -4.19
C GLN A 67 13.61 -4.30 -5.50
N ASN A 68 13.40 -3.50 -6.56
CA ASN A 68 12.81 -3.96 -7.83
C ASN A 68 11.48 -4.74 -7.65
N ILE A 69 10.65 -4.31 -6.69
CA ILE A 69 9.37 -4.97 -6.41
C ILE A 69 8.42 -4.72 -7.59
N PRO A 70 7.71 -5.74 -8.11
CA PRO A 70 6.81 -5.59 -9.25
C PRO A 70 5.46 -4.92 -8.90
N VAL A 71 5.42 -4.08 -7.87
CA VAL A 71 4.23 -3.32 -7.46
C VAL A 71 4.53 -1.83 -7.28
N LYS A 72 3.49 -1.00 -7.48
CA LYS A 72 3.46 0.41 -7.10
C LYS A 72 2.64 0.55 -5.82
N PHE A 73 3.04 1.47 -4.96
CA PHE A 73 2.27 1.86 -3.78
C PHE A 73 1.50 3.14 -4.07
N ILE A 74 0.19 3.11 -3.88
CA ILE A 74 -0.71 4.19 -4.29
C ILE A 74 -1.61 4.57 -3.10
N LEU A 75 -1.92 5.87 -2.99
CA LEU A 75 -2.92 6.36 -2.05
C LEU A 75 -4.32 6.13 -2.64
N GLY A 76 -5.05 5.17 -2.09
CA GLY A 76 -6.46 4.95 -2.42
C GLY A 76 -7.36 5.95 -1.72
N GLY A 77 -8.44 6.37 -2.38
CA GLY A 77 -9.53 7.12 -1.78
C GLY A 77 -10.83 6.32 -1.87
N MET A 78 -11.49 6.10 -0.74
CA MET A 78 -12.72 5.31 -0.67
C MET A 78 -13.87 6.20 -0.23
N HIS A 79 -15.02 6.02 -0.89
CA HIS A 79 -16.21 6.84 -0.69
C HIS A 79 -17.40 5.89 -0.46
N TYR A 80 -17.47 5.30 0.74
CA TYR A 80 -18.69 4.68 1.27
C TYR A 80 -19.42 5.72 2.12
N ASP A 81 -19.70 5.44 3.40
CA ASP A 81 -20.38 6.35 4.34
C ASP A 81 -19.42 7.40 4.93
N GLU A 82 -18.14 7.02 5.09
CA GLU A 82 -17.05 7.91 5.47
C GLU A 82 -15.95 7.87 4.41
N LYS A 83 -15.24 8.99 4.25
CA LYS A 83 -14.16 9.11 3.26
C LYS A 83 -12.83 8.81 3.94
N TYR A 84 -12.30 7.62 3.68
CA TYR A 84 -11.01 7.19 4.19
C TYR A 84 -9.99 7.02 3.06
N ASN A 85 -8.71 7.15 3.40
CA ASN A 85 -7.59 6.91 2.50
C ASN A 85 -6.87 5.64 2.91
N VAL A 86 -6.50 4.80 1.94
CA VAL A 86 -5.86 3.50 2.22
C VAL A 86 -4.60 3.33 1.39
N LEU A 87 -3.74 2.40 1.78
CA LEU A 87 -2.67 1.92 0.92
C LEU A 87 -3.23 0.94 -0.13
N ILE A 88 -2.84 1.13 -1.38
CA ILE A 88 -3.06 0.19 -2.48
C ILE A 88 -1.69 -0.33 -2.95
N LEU A 89 -1.60 -1.64 -3.16
CA LEU A 89 -0.54 -2.26 -3.95
C LEU A 89 -1.10 -2.56 -5.34
N GLU A 90 -0.47 -2.01 -6.37
CA GLU A 90 -0.84 -2.24 -7.78
C GLU A 90 0.29 -2.96 -8.51
N HIS A 91 0.03 -4.13 -9.09
CA HIS A 91 0.99 -4.83 -9.92
C HIS A 91 1.38 -4.00 -11.16
N THR A 92 2.65 -4.06 -11.56
CA THR A 92 3.14 -3.27 -12.71
C THR A 92 2.71 -3.83 -14.06
N ASP A 93 2.44 -5.14 -14.15
CA ASP A 93 1.76 -5.74 -15.30
C ASP A 93 0.26 -5.39 -15.27
N THR A 94 -0.20 -4.74 -16.33
CA THR A 94 -1.60 -4.35 -16.55
C THR A 94 -2.37 -5.37 -17.40
N SER A 95 -1.69 -6.44 -17.83
CA SER A 95 -2.20 -7.38 -18.82
C SER A 95 -2.75 -8.67 -18.27
N ASN A 96 -2.16 -9.18 -17.19
CA ASN A 96 -2.44 -10.49 -16.62
C ASN A 96 -2.83 -10.36 -15.15
N GLU A 97 -3.63 -11.29 -14.66
CA GLU A 97 -3.90 -11.41 -13.23
C GLU A 97 -2.64 -11.89 -12.51
N HIS A 98 -2.42 -11.35 -11.31
CA HIS A 98 -1.27 -11.66 -10.46
C HIS A 98 -1.75 -11.86 -9.02
N VAL A 99 -0.92 -12.51 -8.20
CA VAL A 99 -1.23 -12.73 -6.79
C VAL A 99 -0.40 -11.79 -5.94
N ILE A 100 -1.07 -10.99 -5.12
CA ILE A 100 -0.46 -10.17 -4.07
C ILE A 100 -1.12 -10.54 -2.74
N ASP A 101 -0.40 -11.22 -1.86
CA ASP A 101 -0.95 -11.83 -0.64
C ASP A 101 0.09 -11.94 0.50
N GLN A 102 -0.17 -12.82 1.48
CA GLN A 102 0.70 -13.07 2.65
C GLN A 102 1.16 -11.79 3.39
N PHE A 103 0.24 -10.84 3.57
CA PHE A 103 0.54 -9.59 4.28
C PHE A 103 0.91 -9.83 5.74
N ALA A 104 2.07 -9.32 6.16
CA ALA A 104 2.67 -9.51 7.47
C ALA A 104 3.58 -8.32 7.86
N GLY A 105 4.35 -8.49 8.95
CA GLY A 105 5.24 -7.46 9.50
C GLY A 105 4.59 -6.66 10.63
N ASN A 106 5.42 -5.99 11.43
CA ASN A 106 4.94 -5.26 12.62
C ASN A 106 4.22 -3.95 12.28
N ALA A 107 4.29 -3.47 11.03
CA ALA A 107 3.54 -2.32 10.55
C ALA A 107 2.13 -2.68 10.06
N LEU A 108 1.78 -3.98 9.95
CA LEU A 108 0.56 -4.44 9.26
C LEU A 108 -0.69 -3.72 9.78
N ASP A 109 -0.94 -3.75 11.09
CA ASP A 109 -2.13 -3.14 11.70
C ASP A 109 -2.11 -1.60 11.63
N THR A 110 -0.92 -1.00 11.56
CA THR A 110 -0.77 0.46 11.47
C THR A 110 -0.99 0.97 10.04
N LEU A 111 -0.64 0.18 9.03
CA LEU A 111 -0.53 0.61 7.64
C LEU A 111 -1.62 0.04 6.72
N PHE A 112 -1.93 -1.25 6.84
CA PHE A 112 -2.68 -1.99 5.82
C PHE A 112 -3.88 -2.76 6.38
N GLY A 113 -3.70 -3.46 7.50
CA GLY A 113 -4.72 -4.28 8.14
C GLY A 113 -5.09 -5.49 7.28
N GLN A 114 -6.36 -5.61 6.92
CA GLN A 114 -6.87 -6.70 6.10
C GLN A 114 -7.03 -6.28 4.64
N VAL A 115 -7.06 -7.26 3.74
CA VAL A 115 -7.44 -7.03 2.34
C VAL A 115 -8.92 -6.63 2.29
N LYS A 116 -9.18 -5.40 1.84
CA LYS A 116 -10.52 -4.87 1.65
C LYS A 116 -11.06 -5.15 0.25
N PHE A 117 -10.22 -4.98 -0.77
CA PHE A 117 -10.53 -5.29 -2.15
C PHE A 117 -9.34 -5.96 -2.83
N ASN A 118 -9.66 -6.89 -3.73
CA ASN A 118 -8.71 -7.52 -4.64
C ASN A 118 -9.31 -7.40 -6.05
N LEU A 119 -8.79 -6.46 -6.85
CA LEU A 119 -9.35 -6.09 -8.14
C LEU A 119 -8.46 -6.61 -9.28
N PRO A 120 -9.02 -7.32 -10.27
CA PRO A 120 -8.26 -7.78 -11.43
C PRO A 120 -7.75 -6.58 -12.25
N PRO A 121 -6.71 -6.78 -13.08
CA PRO A 121 -6.21 -5.73 -13.97
C PRO A 121 -7.31 -5.18 -14.87
N ARG A 122 -7.18 -3.89 -15.20
CA ARG A 122 -8.08 -3.21 -16.13
C ARG A 122 -7.30 -2.72 -17.34
N LYS A 123 -7.74 -3.19 -18.50
CA LYS A 123 -7.28 -2.78 -19.84
C LYS A 123 -8.17 -1.68 -20.41
#